data_AF-A0A259DUD6-F1
#
_entry.id   AF-A0A259DUD6-F1
#
_cell.length_a   1.000
_cell.length_b   1.000
_cell.length_c   1.000
_cell.angle_alpha   90.00
_cell.angle_beta   90.00
_cell.angle_gamma   90.00
#
_symmetry.space_group_name_H-M   'P 1'
#
loop_
_entity.id
_entity.type
_entity.pdbx_description
1 polymer ?
#
loop_
_entity_poly.entity_id
_entity_poly.type
_entity_poly.pdbx_seq_one_letter_code
_entity_poly.pdbx_strand_id
1 'polypeptide(L)'
;MKSIFKSAMMVPVLAMGLGLAACDSAQENAAEDQADMVRENSEAAADTMEDRADMMGGASEDAMEAKADAVRDAGEAKADAMEDKADKM
;
A
#
# COMPACT_ATOMS: atom_id res chain seq x y z
N MET A 1 9.21 -15.67 36.28
CA MET A 1 10.68 -15.79 36.33
C MET A 1 11.17 -16.14 34.93
N LYS A 2 11.91 -15.36 34.15
CA LYS A 2 12.91 -14.31 34.37
C LYS A 2 12.76 -13.29 33.22
N SER A 3 12.44 -12.02 33.46
CA SER A 3 13.41 -10.92 33.70
C SER A 3 14.50 -10.79 32.63
N ILE A 4 14.27 -9.94 31.62
CA ILE A 4 15.31 -9.17 30.91
C ILE A 4 14.71 -7.86 30.36
N PHE A 5 14.24 -7.03 31.29
CA PHE A 5 14.41 -5.58 31.20
C PHE A 5 15.89 -5.28 31.45
N LYS A 6 16.69 -5.03 30.40
CA LYS A 6 18.02 -4.41 30.50
C LYS A 6 18.56 -4.06 29.12
N SER A 7 18.17 -2.90 28.62
CA SER A 7 19.02 -1.95 27.88
C SER A 7 18.17 -0.72 27.55
N ALA A 8 17.82 0.00 28.60
CA ALA A 8 17.72 1.45 28.48
C ALA A 8 19.14 1.99 28.30
N MET A 9 19.25 3.05 27.50
CA MET A 9 20.25 4.13 27.59
C MET A 9 21.23 4.27 26.40
N MET A 10 21.00 5.38 25.68
CA MET A 10 21.94 6.21 24.89
C MET A 10 22.48 5.66 23.57
N VAL A 11 22.12 6.30 22.45
CA VAL A 11 22.86 7.48 21.92
C VAL A 11 21.88 8.39 21.17
N PRO A 12 21.73 9.69 21.54
CA PRO A 12 21.15 10.68 20.64
C PRO A 12 22.26 11.12 19.67
N VAL A 13 22.27 10.58 18.45
CA VAL A 13 23.12 11.13 17.40
C VAL A 13 22.42 12.38 16.85
N LEU A 14 22.98 13.50 17.28
CA LEU A 14 22.72 14.85 16.81
C LEU A 14 22.82 14.97 15.28
N ALA A 15 21.82 15.63 14.71
CA ALA A 15 21.97 16.70 13.73
C ALA A 15 22.97 16.48 12.58
N MET A 16 22.50 15.89 11.48
CA MET A 16 22.89 16.27 10.12
C MET A 16 21.65 16.16 9.22
N GLY A 17 20.86 17.23 9.11
CA GLY A 17 19.67 17.18 8.25
C GLY A 17 18.60 18.26 8.38
N LEU A 18 18.85 19.39 9.07
CA LEU A 18 17.90 20.53 9.08
C LEU A 18 17.81 21.27 7.72
N GLY A 19 18.16 20.60 6.62
CA GLY A 19 18.03 21.08 5.24
C GLY A 19 17.23 20.16 4.31
N LEU A 20 16.77 18.97 4.77
CA LEU A 20 15.97 18.04 3.95
C LEU A 20 14.52 17.83 4.44
N ALA A 21 14.16 18.30 5.64
CA ALA A 21 12.81 18.10 6.21
C ALA A 21 11.66 18.79 5.44
N ALA A 22 11.95 19.46 4.32
CA ALA A 22 10.94 20.02 3.39
C ALA A 22 11.06 19.45 1.96
N CYS A 23 12.02 18.54 1.70
CA CYS A 23 12.09 17.75 0.46
C CYS A 23 11.61 16.30 0.67
N ASP A 24 11.56 15.83 1.92
CA ASP A 24 10.91 14.56 2.33
C ASP A 24 9.46 14.49 1.81
N SER A 25 8.64 15.49 2.15
CA SER A 25 7.19 15.45 1.88
C SER A 25 6.81 15.49 0.40
N ALA A 26 7.62 16.11 -0.46
CA ALA A 26 7.27 16.20 -1.89
C ALA A 26 7.52 14.87 -2.62
N GLN A 27 8.56 14.14 -2.20
CA GLN A 27 8.89 12.84 -2.76
C GLN A 27 8.06 11.72 -2.12
N GLU A 28 7.78 11.83 -0.83
CA GLU A 28 6.80 11.01 -0.09
C GLU A 28 5.41 11.16 -0.71
N ASN A 29 4.86 12.38 -0.80
CA ASN A 29 3.54 12.61 -1.43
C ASN A 29 3.49 12.10 -2.87
N ALA A 30 4.55 12.28 -3.67
CA ALA A 30 4.56 11.78 -5.04
C ALA A 30 4.55 10.24 -5.11
N ALA A 31 5.10 9.57 -4.10
CA ALA A 31 5.05 8.11 -3.99
C ALA A 31 3.67 7.63 -3.48
N GLU A 32 3.07 8.33 -2.51
CA GLU A 32 1.69 8.10 -2.05
C GLU A 32 0.68 8.31 -3.17
N ASP A 33 0.74 9.44 -3.90
CA ASP A 33 -0.09 9.73 -5.07
C ASP A 33 0.01 8.59 -6.12
N GLN A 34 1.20 8.01 -6.27
CA GLN A 34 1.40 6.89 -7.18
C GLN A 34 0.82 5.57 -6.66
N ALA A 35 0.86 5.34 -5.34
CA ALA A 35 0.21 4.21 -4.70
C ALA A 35 -1.31 4.30 -4.83
N ASP A 36 -1.89 5.48 -4.59
CA ASP A 36 -3.31 5.75 -4.78
C ASP A 36 -3.76 5.50 -6.21
N MET A 37 -3.00 5.99 -7.21
CA MET A 37 -3.29 5.67 -8.60
C MET A 37 -3.24 4.16 -8.89
N VAL A 38 -2.35 3.40 -8.25
CA VAL A 38 -2.31 1.94 -8.41
C VAL A 38 -3.55 1.29 -7.81
N ARG A 39 -3.96 1.74 -6.63
CA ARG A 39 -5.16 1.27 -5.92
C ARG A 39 -6.42 1.55 -6.76
N GLU A 40 -6.64 2.80 -7.15
CA GLU A 40 -7.79 3.21 -7.97
C GLU A 40 -7.85 2.48 -9.33
N ASN A 41 -6.72 2.31 -10.02
CA ASN A 41 -6.71 1.59 -11.29
C ASN A 41 -7.04 0.10 -11.12
N SER A 42 -6.63 -0.50 -10.01
CA SER A 42 -6.91 -1.91 -9.72
C SER A 42 -8.36 -2.10 -9.29
N GLU A 43 -8.91 -1.20 -8.49
CA GLU A 43 -10.33 -1.14 -8.15
C GLU A 43 -11.18 -0.98 -9.42
N ALA A 44 -10.91 0.02 -10.26
CA ALA A 44 -11.67 0.23 -11.49
C ALA A 44 -11.62 -0.98 -12.44
N ALA A 45 -10.48 -1.68 -12.48
CA ALA A 45 -10.34 -2.91 -13.25
C ALA A 45 -11.16 -4.06 -12.64
N ALA A 46 -11.13 -4.22 -11.32
CA ALA A 46 -11.93 -5.21 -10.59
C ALA A 46 -13.44 -4.95 -10.76
N ASP A 47 -13.88 -3.70 -10.61
CA ASP A 47 -15.28 -3.30 -10.80
C ASP A 47 -15.76 -3.60 -12.22
N THR A 48 -14.91 -3.36 -13.23
CA THR A 48 -15.24 -3.75 -14.63
C THR A 48 -15.36 -5.26 -14.80
N MET A 49 -14.66 -6.07 -13.99
CA MET A 49 -14.79 -7.53 -14.00
C MET A 49 -16.05 -7.98 -13.28
N GLU A 50 -16.41 -7.36 -12.17
CA GLU A 50 -17.66 -7.61 -11.42
C GLU A 50 -18.88 -7.24 -12.26
N ASP A 51 -18.91 -6.07 -12.90
CA ASP A 51 -19.97 -5.66 -13.82
C ASP A 51 -20.21 -6.70 -14.94
N ARG A 52 -19.14 -7.35 -15.39
CA ARG A 52 -19.23 -8.43 -16.38
C ARG A 52 -19.68 -9.75 -15.75
N ALA A 53 -19.26 -10.04 -14.53
CA ALA A 53 -19.64 -11.23 -13.78
C ALA A 53 -21.17 -11.26 -13.56
N ASP A 54 -21.74 -10.13 -13.15
CA ASP A 54 -23.18 -9.93 -12.94
C ASP A 54 -24.03 -10.27 -14.18
N MET A 55 -23.46 -10.07 -15.38
CA MET A 55 -24.14 -10.41 -16.64
C MET A 55 -24.11 -11.90 -16.97
N MET A 56 -23.21 -12.68 -16.35
CA MET A 56 -22.97 -14.10 -16.69
C MET A 56 -23.81 -15.06 -15.85
N GLY A 57 -23.92 -14.82 -14.54
CA GLY A 57 -24.62 -15.67 -13.59
C GLY A 57 -23.91 -17.01 -13.26
N GLY A 58 -24.14 -17.52 -12.05
CA GLY A 58 -23.79 -18.89 -11.63
C GLY A 58 -22.27 -19.14 -11.58
N ALA A 59 -21.81 -20.37 -11.88
CA ALA A 59 -20.40 -20.72 -11.69
C ALA A 59 -19.40 -19.88 -12.52
N SER A 60 -19.86 -19.16 -13.56
CA SER A 60 -19.01 -18.26 -14.32
C SER A 60 -18.90 -16.86 -13.70
N GLU A 61 -19.96 -16.41 -13.02
CA GLU A 61 -19.98 -15.20 -12.18
C GLU A 61 -19.00 -15.39 -11.02
N ASP A 62 -19.14 -16.46 -10.23
CA ASP A 62 -18.23 -16.77 -9.11
C ASP A 62 -16.75 -16.78 -9.53
N ALA A 63 -16.45 -17.35 -10.70
CA ALA A 63 -15.08 -17.45 -11.21
C ALA A 63 -14.53 -16.11 -11.74
N MET A 64 -15.41 -15.17 -12.10
CA MET A 64 -15.05 -13.83 -12.56
C MET A 64 -14.92 -12.88 -11.37
N GLU A 65 -15.81 -12.94 -10.39
CA GLU A 65 -15.69 -12.24 -9.10
C GLU A 65 -14.40 -12.61 -8.39
N ALA A 66 -14.07 -13.90 -8.29
CA ALA A 66 -12.80 -14.34 -7.67
C ALA A 66 -11.55 -13.79 -8.39
N LYS A 67 -11.65 -13.46 -9.68
CA LYS A 67 -10.56 -12.78 -10.41
C LYS A 67 -10.54 -11.29 -10.14
N ALA A 68 -11.70 -10.66 -10.02
CA ALA A 68 -11.81 -9.25 -9.64
C ALA A 68 -11.18 -9.03 -8.25
N ASP A 69 -11.52 -9.87 -7.28
CA ASP A 69 -10.91 -9.87 -5.95
C ASP A 69 -9.39 -10.01 -6.01
N ALA A 70 -8.88 -10.98 -6.78
CA ALA A 70 -7.44 -11.17 -6.93
C ALA A 70 -6.73 -9.94 -7.57
N VAL A 71 -7.41 -9.19 -8.44
CA VAL A 71 -6.88 -7.95 -9.02
C VAL A 71 -6.87 -6.83 -7.98
N ARG A 72 -7.96 -6.68 -7.21
CA ARG A 72 -8.08 -5.71 -6.12
C ARG A 72 -7.00 -5.95 -5.07
N ASP A 73 -6.89 -7.17 -4.56
CA ASP A 73 -5.89 -7.58 -3.57
C ASP A 73 -4.45 -7.33 -4.06
N ALA A 74 -4.15 -7.65 -5.32
CA ALA A 74 -2.82 -7.42 -5.88
C ALA A 74 -2.50 -5.92 -6.05
N GLY A 75 -3.52 -5.12 -6.36
CA GLY A 75 -3.44 -3.66 -6.41
C GLY A 75 -3.16 -3.06 -5.03
N GLU A 76 -3.96 -3.43 -4.04
CA GLU A 76 -3.82 -3.01 -2.64
C GLU A 76 -2.44 -3.39 -2.09
N ALA A 77 -2.03 -4.66 -2.21
CA ALA A 77 -0.73 -5.11 -1.70
C ALA A 77 0.45 -4.36 -2.35
N LYS A 78 0.30 -3.93 -3.61
CA LYS A 78 1.31 -3.14 -4.30
C LYS A 78 1.29 -1.68 -3.85
N ALA A 79 0.12 -1.07 -3.72
CA ALA A 79 -0.05 0.29 -3.21
C ALA A 79 0.50 0.40 -1.79
N ASP A 80 0.13 -0.53 -0.91
CA ASP A 80 0.63 -0.62 0.46
C ASP A 80 2.16 -0.74 0.48
N ALA A 81 2.76 -1.59 -0.35
CA ALA A 81 4.22 -1.71 -0.42
C ALA A 81 4.92 -0.43 -0.93
N MET A 82 4.22 0.41 -1.69
CA MET A 82 4.71 1.71 -2.16
C MET A 82 4.63 2.77 -1.06
N GLU A 83 3.52 2.85 -0.34
CA GLU A 83 3.34 3.70 0.85
C GLU A 83 4.34 3.33 1.94
N ASP A 84 4.48 2.03 2.26
CA ASP A 84 5.44 1.50 3.23
C ASP A 84 6.89 1.90 2.90
N LYS A 85 7.18 2.12 1.61
CA LYS A 85 8.49 2.56 1.15
C LYS A 85 8.59 4.09 1.23
N ALA A 86 7.51 4.81 0.94
CA ALA A 86 7.40 6.26 1.08
C ALA A 86 7.66 6.70 2.52
N ASP A 87 6.98 6.08 3.48
CA ASP A 87 7.10 6.33 4.92
C ASP A 87 8.53 6.10 5.49
N LYS A 88 9.34 5.31 4.76
CA LYS A 88 10.71 4.94 5.16
C LYS A 88 11.79 5.76 4.45
N MET A 89 11.42 6.63 3.50
CA MET A 89 12.35 7.53 2.81
C MET A 89 12.69 8.74 3.69
#